data_AF-A0A7S0MK36-F1
#
_entry.id   AF-A0A7S0MK36-F1
#
_cell.length_a   1.000
_cell.length_b   1.000
_cell.length_c   1.000
_cell.angle_alpha   90.00
_cell.angle_beta   90.00
_cell.angle_gamma   90.00
#
_symmetry.space_group_name_H-M   'P 1'
#
loop_
_entity.id
_entity.type
_entity.pdbx_description
1 polymer ?
#
loop_
_entity_poly.entity_id
_entity_poly.type
_entity_poly.pdbx_seq_one_letter_code
_entity_poly.pdbx_strand_id
1 'polypeptide(L)'
;DSMCGFVSRQDNNDCPKSFCGFLTDVEGNYDYFEKYVEISKVLEWETEEKKALKLKDGASFVFGGDSQDKGIGDIRFVKLMLALKAKYPNNVFFIIGNRDANKLRLTTELGKDALE
;
A
#
# COMPACT_ATOMS: atom_id res chain seq x y z
N ASP A 1 -13.96 12.91 14.31
CA ASP A 1 -12.70 12.55 14.98
C ASP A 1 -12.08 11.34 14.29
N SER A 2 -10.94 11.37 13.62
CA SER A 2 -9.90 12.39 13.46
C SER A 2 -9.21 12.09 12.13
N MET A 3 -9.30 12.99 11.16
CA MET A 3 -8.70 12.82 9.83
C MET A 3 -7.25 13.31 9.90
N CYS A 4 -6.29 12.39 10.05
CA CYS A 4 -4.87 12.72 10.04
C CYS A 4 -4.43 12.97 8.58
N GLY A 5 -4.59 14.22 8.12
CA GLY A 5 -4.09 14.68 6.83
C GLY A 5 -2.67 15.20 6.98
N PHE A 6 -1.68 14.46 6.46
CA PHE A 6 -0.30 14.91 6.39
C PHE A 6 -0.14 15.88 5.21
N VAL A 7 0.12 17.16 5.48
CA VAL A 7 0.48 18.17 4.47
C VAL A 7 2.01 18.19 4.38
N SER A 8 2.58 17.62 3.32
CA SER A 8 3.99 17.81 3.01
C SER A 8 4.21 19.04 2.12
N ARG A 9 5.09 19.91 2.62
CA ARG A 9 5.75 21.09 2.04
C ARG A 9 5.53 21.33 0.53
N GLN A 10 5.02 22.52 0.22
CA GLN A 10 4.76 23.01 -1.14
C GLN A 10 5.97 23.84 -1.59
N ASP A 11 6.89 23.23 -2.33
CA ASP A 11 7.89 23.98 -3.09
C ASP A 11 7.25 24.43 -4.41
N ASN A 12 7.23 25.75 -4.64
CA ASN A 12 6.56 26.39 -5.76
C ASN A 12 7.18 25.97 -7.10
N ASN A 13 6.40 25.26 -7.93
CA ASN A 13 6.05 25.67 -9.31
C ASN A 13 5.15 24.59 -9.94
N ASP A 14 3.92 24.99 -10.25
CA ASP A 14 2.92 24.26 -11.06
C ASP A 14 2.64 22.81 -10.63
N CYS A 15 2.04 22.63 -9.45
CA CYS A 15 1.60 21.32 -9.01
C CYS A 15 0.14 21.08 -9.48
N PRO A 16 -0.12 20.27 -10.52
CA PRO A 16 -1.48 19.82 -10.78
C PRO A 16 -1.94 19.13 -9.51
N LYS A 17 -3.06 19.58 -8.91
CA LYS A 17 -3.54 19.16 -7.59
C LYS A 17 -3.30 17.66 -7.38
N SER A 18 -2.24 17.33 -6.67
CA SER A 18 -1.75 15.97 -6.58
C SER A 18 -2.40 15.31 -5.38
N PHE A 19 -3.42 14.50 -5.64
CA PHE A 19 -4.14 13.80 -4.59
C PHE A 19 -3.27 12.67 -4.07
N CYS A 20 -2.84 12.76 -2.81
CA CYS A 20 -2.07 11.71 -2.15
C CYS A 20 -3.00 10.84 -1.28
N GLY A 21 -3.01 9.54 -1.53
CA GLY A 21 -3.78 8.56 -0.77
C GLY A 21 -2.84 7.81 0.17
N PHE A 22 -3.14 7.83 1.46
CA PHE A 22 -2.42 7.05 2.45
C PHE A 22 -3.30 5.90 2.94
N LEU A 23 -2.74 4.70 3.03
CA LEU A 23 -3.40 3.51 3.57
C LEU A 23 -2.42 2.76 4.47
N THR A 24 -2.84 2.38 5.67
CA THR A 24 -2.05 1.62 6.65
C THR A 24 -2.96 0.62 7.35
N ASP A 25 -2.37 -0.34 8.07
CA ASP A 25 -3.08 -1.18 9.04
C ASP A 25 -4.24 -1.98 8.41
N VAL A 26 -3.89 -2.73 7.35
CA VAL A 26 -4.88 -3.57 6.64
C VAL A 26 -5.08 -4.89 7.39
N GLU A 27 -4.08 -5.38 8.13
CA GLU A 27 -4.13 -6.60 8.95
C GLU A 27 -4.80 -7.82 8.27
N GLY A 28 -4.67 -7.96 6.94
CA GLY A 28 -5.32 -9.02 6.16
C GLY A 28 -6.83 -8.88 5.96
N ASN A 29 -7.44 -7.78 6.40
CA ASN A 29 -8.84 -7.45 6.16
C ASN A 29 -9.04 -6.96 4.72
N TYR A 30 -9.25 -7.91 3.81
CA TYR A 30 -9.45 -7.62 2.40
C TYR A 30 -10.73 -6.80 2.14
N ASP A 31 -11.81 -7.03 2.91
CA ASP A 31 -13.07 -6.28 2.78
C ASP A 31 -12.90 -4.79 3.15
N TYR A 32 -12.04 -4.51 4.14
CA TYR A 32 -11.67 -3.13 4.49
C TYR A 32 -10.95 -2.44 3.32
N PHE A 33 -10.05 -3.17 2.66
CA PHE A 33 -9.37 -2.65 1.48
C PHE A 33 -10.33 -2.39 0.31
N GLU A 34 -11.29 -3.28 0.06
CA GLU A 34 -12.28 -3.05 -1.01
C GLU A 34 -13.12 -1.79 -0.76
N LYS A 35 -13.60 -1.61 0.47
CA LYS A 35 -14.33 -0.39 0.88
C LYS A 35 -13.47 0.86 0.74
N TYR A 36 -12.18 0.77 1.06
CA TYR A 36 -11.24 1.89 0.86
C TYR A 36 -11.15 2.28 -0.62
N VAL A 37 -11.01 1.30 -1.53
CA VAL A 37 -10.92 1.58 -2.97
C VAL A 37 -12.21 2.22 -3.48
N GLU A 38 -13.38 1.77 -3.00
CA GLU A 38 -14.69 2.33 -3.39
C GLU A 38 -14.85 3.82 -3.02
N ILE A 39 -14.30 4.25 -1.88
CA ILE A 39 -14.36 5.65 -1.44
C ILE A 39 -13.13 6.48 -1.86
N SER A 40 -12.11 5.84 -2.43
CA SER A 40 -10.83 6.47 -2.70
C SER A 40 -10.91 7.47 -3.87
N LYS A 41 -10.30 8.63 -3.67
CA LYS A 41 -10.04 9.62 -4.74
C LYS A 41 -8.75 9.34 -5.50
N VAL A 42 -8.04 8.26 -5.17
CA VAL A 42 -6.67 7.98 -5.64
C VAL A 42 -6.61 6.63 -6.35
N LEU A 43 -7.33 5.64 -5.84
CA LEU A 43 -7.39 4.29 -6.43
C LEU A 43 -8.74 4.04 -7.08
N GLU A 44 -8.72 3.20 -8.11
CA GLU A 44 -9.90 2.63 -8.75
C GLU A 44 -9.63 1.18 -9.17
N TRP A 45 -10.69 0.38 -9.25
CA TRP A 45 -10.62 -0.95 -9.83
C TRP A 45 -10.54 -0.84 -11.36
N GLU A 46 -9.58 -1.52 -11.96
CA GLU A 46 -9.41 -1.56 -13.43
C GLU A 46 -10.40 -2.52 -14.09
N THR A 47 -10.87 -3.54 -13.35
CA THR A 47 -11.85 -4.52 -13.82
C THR A 47 -12.91 -4.79 -12.77
N GLU A 48 -14.11 -5.20 -13.19
CA GLU A 48 -15.21 -5.52 -12.27
C GLU A 48 -14.90 -6.73 -11.38
N GLU A 49 -14.01 -7.64 -11.80
CA GLU A 49 -13.59 -8.80 -10.99
C GLU A 49 -12.63 -8.43 -9.85
N LYS A 50 -12.31 -7.13 -9.67
CA LYS A 50 -11.42 -6.62 -8.61
C LYS A 50 -10.05 -7.34 -8.63
N LYS A 51 -9.50 -7.56 -9.82
CA LYS A 51 -8.23 -8.27 -10.05
C LYS A 51 -7.04 -7.35 -10.34
N ALA A 52 -7.30 -6.10 -10.69
CA ALA A 52 -6.28 -5.11 -11.00
C ALA A 52 -6.69 -3.73 -10.49
N LEU A 53 -5.69 -2.97 -10.06
CA LEU A 53 -5.86 -1.61 -9.54
C LEU A 53 -5.24 -0.61 -10.49
N LYS A 54 -5.88 0.55 -10.58
CA LYS A 54 -5.39 1.70 -11.33
C LYS A 54 -5.32 2.92 -10.42
N LEU A 55 -4.28 3.71 -10.64
CA LEU A 55 -4.10 5.01 -10.01
C LEU A 55 -4.81 6.07 -10.86
N LYS A 56 -5.55 6.98 -10.22
CA LYS A 56 -6.19 8.11 -10.91
C LYS A 56 -5.15 9.13 -11.35
N ASP A 57 -5.44 9.87 -12.41
CA ASP A 57 -4.49 10.81 -13.00
C ASP A 57 -4.09 11.92 -12.01
N GLY A 58 -2.79 12.20 -11.93
CA GLY A 58 -2.23 13.16 -11.00
C GLY A 58 -2.24 12.71 -9.53
N ALA A 59 -2.62 11.47 -9.23
CA ALA A 59 -2.64 10.98 -7.86
C ALA A 59 -1.32 10.27 -7.49
N SER A 60 -1.07 10.15 -6.19
CA SER A 60 0.02 9.34 -5.61
C SER A 60 -0.53 8.48 -4.48
N PHE A 61 0.01 7.29 -4.32
CA PHE A 61 -0.45 6.32 -3.32
C PHE A 61 0.70 5.91 -2.41
N VAL A 62 0.48 5.96 -1.11
CA VAL A 62 1.46 5.58 -0.10
C VAL A 62 0.85 4.51 0.79
N PHE A 63 1.47 3.34 0.82
CA PHE A 63 1.12 2.27 1.73
C PHE A 63 2.03 2.31 2.96
N GLY A 64 1.44 2.46 4.14
CA GLY A 64 2.12 2.63 5.43
C GLY A 64 2.72 1.37 6.05
N GLY A 65 2.40 0.20 5.49
CA GLY A 65 2.81 -1.09 6.04
C GLY A 65 1.74 -1.71 6.94
N ASP A 66 2.10 -2.82 7.59
CA ASP A 66 1.20 -3.63 8.43
C ASP A 66 0.04 -4.27 7.65
N SER A 67 0.41 -4.99 6.59
CA SER A 67 -0.55 -5.62 5.67
C SER A 67 -0.87 -7.08 5.97
N GLN A 68 -0.06 -7.79 6.76
CA GLN A 68 -0.04 -9.25 6.78
C GLN A 68 -0.26 -9.81 8.19
N ASP A 69 -1.50 -10.17 8.50
CA ASP A 69 -1.79 -11.03 9.65
C ASP A 69 -2.54 -12.31 9.27
N LYS A 70 -1.78 -13.27 8.72
CA LYS A 70 -2.15 -14.70 8.68
C LYS A 70 -3.46 -15.02 7.94
N GLY A 71 -3.86 -14.19 6.97
CA GLY A 71 -5.08 -14.39 6.17
C GLY A 71 -4.81 -14.99 4.79
N ILE A 72 -5.78 -15.71 4.21
CA ILE A 72 -5.73 -16.16 2.80
C ILE A 72 -5.82 -14.95 1.83
N GLY A 73 -6.43 -13.84 2.26
CA GLY A 73 -6.55 -12.58 1.50
C GLY A 73 -5.23 -11.82 1.32
N ASP A 74 -4.25 -12.10 2.17
CA ASP A 74 -2.96 -11.40 2.25
C ASP A 74 -2.17 -11.46 0.95
N ILE A 75 -2.09 -12.66 0.35
CA ILE A 75 -1.35 -12.89 -0.90
C ILE A 75 -2.01 -12.13 -2.07
N ARG A 76 -3.35 -12.09 -2.11
CA ARG A 76 -4.09 -11.37 -3.15
C ARG A 76 -3.83 -9.87 -3.04
N PHE A 77 -3.91 -9.33 -1.83
CA PHE A 77 -3.62 -7.93 -1.56
C PHE A 77 -2.18 -7.55 -1.94
N VAL A 78 -1.18 -8.32 -1.50
CA VAL A 78 0.23 -8.06 -1.82
C VAL A 78 0.47 -8.10 -3.34
N LYS A 79 -0.11 -9.07 -4.05
CA LYS A 79 0.00 -9.15 -5.51
C LYS A 79 -0.59 -7.91 -6.19
N LEU A 80 -1.74 -7.42 -5.72
CA LEU A 80 -2.36 -6.19 -6.24
C LEU A 80 -1.47 -4.96 -6.01
N MET A 81 -0.90 -4.83 -4.80
CA MET A 81 0.01 -3.73 -4.48
C MET A 81 1.28 -3.79 -5.33
N LEU A 82 1.94 -4.94 -5.44
CA LEU A 82 3.14 -5.11 -6.27
C LEU A 82 2.87 -4.79 -7.74
N ALA A 83 1.75 -5.24 -8.29
CA ALA A 83 1.34 -4.90 -9.65
C ALA A 83 1.13 -3.39 -9.83
N LEU A 84 0.49 -2.73 -8.85
CA LEU A 84 0.29 -1.28 -8.86
C LEU A 84 1.63 -0.51 -8.82
N LYS A 85 2.58 -0.96 -8.00
CA LYS A 85 3.94 -0.37 -7.93
C LYS A 85 4.73 -0.58 -9.22
N ALA A 86 4.60 -1.75 -9.86
CA ALA A 86 5.21 -2.02 -11.15
C ALA A 86 4.64 -1.12 -12.25
N LYS A 87 3.33 -0.83 -12.21
CA LYS A 87 2.65 0.05 -13.17
C LYS A 87 2.95 1.54 -12.95
N TYR A 88 3.09 1.96 -11.69
CA TYR A 88 3.31 3.37 -11.32
C TYR A 88 4.50 3.54 -10.35
N PRO A 89 5.74 3.27 -10.79
CA PRO A 89 6.91 3.24 -9.90
C PRO A 89 7.21 4.59 -9.23
N ASN A 90 6.86 5.71 -9.86
CA ASN A 90 7.14 7.06 -9.34
C ASN A 90 6.00 7.66 -8.50
N ASN A 91 4.83 7.01 -8.47
CA ASN A 91 3.63 7.54 -7.81
C ASN A 91 3.14 6.63 -6.69
N VAL A 92 3.64 5.38 -6.61
CA VAL A 92 3.29 4.42 -5.58
C VAL A 92 4.48 4.21 -4.66
N PHE A 93 4.30 4.39 -3.36
CA PHE A 93 5.35 4.29 -2.35
C PHE A 93 4.95 3.31 -1.27
N PHE A 94 5.88 2.44 -0.87
CA PHE A 94 5.68 1.49 0.22
C PHE A 94 6.60 1.86 1.37
N ILE A 95 5.99 2.08 2.53
CA ILE A 95 6.66 2.21 3.81
C ILE A 95 6.59 0.83 4.45
N ILE A 96 7.76 0.32 4.85
CA ILE A 96 7.85 -0.98 5.49
C ILE A 96 7.49 -0.79 6.96
N GLY A 97 6.40 -1.43 7.39
CA GLY A 97 5.97 -1.41 8.78
C GLY A 97 6.88 -2.24 9.67
N ASN A 98 6.83 -1.98 10.98
CA ASN A 98 7.63 -2.71 11.98
C ASN A 98 7.43 -4.24 11.89
N ARG A 99 6.22 -4.67 11.56
CA ARG A 99 5.86 -6.09 11.39
C ARG A 99 6.47 -6.72 10.15
N ASP A 100 6.48 -5.99 9.03
CA ASP A 100 7.09 -6.43 7.77
C ASP A 100 8.62 -6.59 7.94
N ALA A 101 9.25 -5.62 8.60
CA ALA A 101 10.68 -5.67 8.94
C ALA A 101 11.01 -6.85 9.88
N ASN A 102 10.18 -7.09 10.90
CA ASN A 102 10.38 -8.20 11.83
C ASN A 102 10.21 -9.57 11.14
N LYS A 103 9.32 -9.71 10.15
CA LYS A 103 9.22 -10.97 9.37
C LYS A 103 10.40 -11.18 8.43
N LEU A 104 10.91 -10.12 7.79
CA LEU A 104 12.15 -10.20 7.00
C LEU A 104 13.35 -10.58 7.86
N ARG A 105 13.41 -10.05 9.09
CA ARG A 105 14.43 -10.40 10.07
C ARG A 105 14.33 -11.86 10.49
N LEU A 106 13.13 -12.36 10.79
CA LEU A 106 12.93 -13.79 11.10
C LEU A 106 13.42 -14.72 9.98
N THR A 107 13.16 -14.40 8.69
CA THR A 107 13.71 -15.20 7.57
C THR A 107 15.22 -15.15 7.46
N THR A 108 15.86 -14.09 7.94
CA THR A 108 17.32 -13.93 7.93
C THR A 108 17.95 -14.67 9.11
N GLU A 109 17.36 -14.55 10.31
CA GLU A 109 17.84 -15.15 11.57
C GLU A 109 17.57 -16.66 11.65
N LEU A 110 16.54 -17.16 10.94
CA LEU A 110 16.28 -18.60 10.75
C LEU A 110 16.88 -19.14 9.44
N GLY A 111 17.60 -18.30 8.68
CA GLY A 111 18.47 -18.73 7.60
C GLY A 111 19.54 -19.67 8.15
N LYS A 112 19.95 -20.65 7.35
CA LYS A 112 20.73 -21.86 7.73
C LYS A 112 22.06 -21.64 8.46
N ASP A 113 22.46 -20.40 8.75
CA ASP A 113 23.71 -20.06 9.42
C ASP A 113 23.55 -20.03 10.96
N ALA A 114 22.34 -20.16 11.50
CA ALA A 114 22.09 -20.24 12.95
C ALA A 114 22.27 -21.66 13.55
N LEU A 115 22.82 -22.61 12.77
CA LEU A 115 23.09 -23.99 13.20
C LEU A 115 24.59 -24.37 13.16
N GLU A 116 25.50 -23.40 13.10
CA GLU A 116 26.92 -23.62 13.40
C GLU A 116 27.30 -23.13 14.80
#